data_AF-A0A951MTE3-F1
#
_entry.id   AF-A0A951MTE3-F1
#
_cell.length_a   1.000
_cell.length_b   1.000
_cell.length_c   1.000
_cell.angle_alpha   90.00
_cell.angle_beta   90.00
_cell.angle_gamma   90.00
#
_symmetry.space_group_name_H-M   'P 1'
#
loop_
_entity.id
_entity.type
_entity.pdbx_description
1 polymer ?
#
loop_
_entity_poly.entity_id
_entity_poly.type
_entity_poly.pdbx_seq_one_letter_code
_entity_poly.pdbx_strand_id
1 'polypeptide(L)'
;MISVTDSAANKVKQLLEAEGDTEMALRVAVRPGGCSGFSYEMYFDGDINGDDIKHDVDGVRVVTDPGSAKLLNGAVLDYKDG
;
A
#
# COMPACT_ATOMS: atom_id res chain seq x y z
N MET A 1 -7.80 8.74 -4.76
CA MET A 1 -8.01 7.53 -3.94
C MET A 1 -7.45 6.35 -4.70
N ILE A 2 -6.65 5.50 -4.05
CA ILE A 2 -6.18 4.24 -4.62
C ILE A 2 -7.23 3.16 -4.34
N SER A 3 -7.47 2.29 -5.31
CA SER A 3 -8.30 1.10 -5.15
C SER A 3 -7.41 -0.12 -5.02
N VAL A 4 -7.84 -1.12 -4.25
CA VAL A 4 -7.12 -2.38 -4.05
C VAL A 4 -8.04 -3.50 -4.49
N THR A 5 -7.55 -4.43 -5.31
CA THR A 5 -8.33 -5.60 -5.74
C THR A 5 -8.40 -6.66 -4.63
N ASP A 6 -9.40 -7.53 -4.69
CA ASP A 6 -9.56 -8.64 -3.75
C ASP A 6 -8.33 -9.57 -3.73
N SER A 7 -7.71 -9.81 -4.89
CA SER A 7 -6.47 -10.60 -5.00
C SER A 7 -5.32 -9.96 -4.24
N ALA A 8 -5.13 -8.64 -4.37
CA ALA A 8 -4.12 -7.90 -3.63
C ALA A 8 -4.42 -7.88 -2.13
N ALA A 9 -5.65 -7.59 -1.73
CA ALA A 9 -6.06 -7.58 -0.33
C ALA A 9 -5.83 -8.96 0.33
N ASN A 10 -6.25 -10.04 -0.33
CA ASN A 10 -6.03 -11.40 0.17
C ASN A 10 -4.55 -11.74 0.30
N LYS A 11 -3.72 -11.34 -0.68
CA LYS A 11 -2.28 -11.59 -0.60
C LYS A 11 -1.64 -10.82 0.56
N VAL A 12 -2.04 -9.58 0.78
CA VAL A 12 -1.54 -8.78 1.91
C VAL A 12 -1.87 -9.44 3.24
N LYS A 13 -3.11 -9.89 3.45
CA LYS A 13 -3.50 -10.62 4.68
C LYS A 13 -2.61 -11.84 4.90
N GLN A 14 -2.43 -12.65 3.88
CA GLN A 14 -1.59 -13.86 3.96
C GLN A 14 -0.16 -13.53 4.38
N LEU A 15 0.41 -12.44 3.87
CA LEU A 15 1.77 -12.03 4.23
C LEU A 15 1.85 -11.53 5.67
N LEU A 16 0.89 -10.72 6.12
CA LEU A 16 0.81 -10.25 7.52
C LEU A 16 0.63 -11.42 8.50
N GLU A 17 -0.24 -12.38 8.16
CA GLU A 17 -0.45 -13.60 8.95
C GLU A 17 0.81 -14.47 9.01
N ALA A 18 1.56 -14.57 7.91
CA ALA A 18 2.82 -15.32 7.87
C ALA A 18 3.94 -14.66 8.70
N GLU A 19 3.95 -13.33 8.77
CA GLU A 19 4.87 -12.57 9.63
C GLU A 19 4.44 -12.56 11.11
N GLY A 20 3.18 -12.93 11.39
CA GLY A 20 2.62 -12.94 12.75
C GLY A 20 2.31 -11.56 13.30
N ASP A 21 2.26 -10.54 12.45
CA ASP A 21 2.01 -9.14 12.81
C ASP A 21 0.90 -8.56 11.94
N THR A 22 -0.34 -8.72 12.42
CA THR A 22 -1.55 -8.30 11.72
C THR A 22 -1.94 -6.84 12.00
N GLU A 23 -1.17 -6.12 12.83
CA GLU A 23 -1.45 -4.72 13.17
C GLU A 23 -0.79 -3.74 12.20
N MET A 24 0.20 -4.20 11.43
CA MET A 24 0.85 -3.42 10.39
C MET A 24 -0.08 -3.07 9.23
N ALA A 25 0.24 -1.97 8.56
CA ALA A 25 -0.41 -1.56 7.31
C ALA A 25 0.50 -1.82 6.11
N LEU A 26 -0.08 -2.11 4.95
CA LEU A 26 0.65 -1.98 3.69
C LEU A 26 0.79 -0.50 3.35
N ARG A 27 2.02 0.01 3.33
CA ARG A 27 2.30 1.34 2.79
C ARG A 27 2.56 1.27 1.29
N VAL A 28 1.94 2.17 0.54
CA VAL A 28 2.26 2.40 -0.89
C VAL A 28 2.83 3.82 -1.03
N ALA A 29 4.09 3.90 -1.43
CA ALA A 29 4.81 5.16 -1.57
C ALA A 29 5.30 5.36 -3.01
N VAL A 30 5.37 6.61 -3.44
CA VAL A 30 5.95 7.02 -4.71
C VAL A 30 7.20 7.82 -4.40
N ARG A 31 8.36 7.32 -4.84
CA ARG A 31 9.64 8.01 -4.71
C ARG A 31 10.05 8.63 -6.05
N PRO A 32 10.62 9.84 -6.06
CA PRO A 32 11.33 10.31 -7.24
C PRO A 32 12.49 9.34 -7.53
N GLY A 33 12.48 8.75 -8.71
CA GLY A 33 13.55 7.89 -9.20
C GLY A 33 14.66 8.71 -9.87
N GLY A 34 15.58 8.01 -10.52
CA GLY A 34 16.62 8.63 -11.36
C GLY A 34 16.06 9.17 -12.68
N CYS A 35 16.85 9.13 -13.76
CA CYS A 35 16.48 9.67 -15.08
C CYS A 35 15.15 9.13 -15.68
N SER A 36 14.57 8.09 -15.07
CA SER A 36 13.39 7.35 -15.55
C SER A 36 12.05 7.80 -14.92
N GLY A 37 12.05 8.74 -13.97
CA GLY A 37 10.80 9.31 -13.42
C GLY A 37 10.53 8.91 -11.97
N PHE A 38 9.53 8.05 -11.72
CA PHE A 38 9.08 7.65 -10.38
C PHE A 38 9.26 6.14 -10.13
N SER A 39 9.53 5.80 -8.87
CA SER A 39 9.53 4.43 -8.35
C SER A 39 8.38 4.23 -7.38
N TYR A 40 7.76 3.05 -7.42
CA TYR A 40 6.70 2.67 -6.49
C TYR A 40 7.27 1.70 -5.46
N GLU A 41 7.09 2.00 -4.18
CA GLU A 41 7.54 1.19 -3.06
C GLU A 41 6.32 0.67 -2.29
N MET A 42 6.39 -0.59 -1.89
CA MET A 42 5.37 -1.26 -1.10
C MET A 42 6.03 -2.05 0.02
N TYR A 43 5.64 -1.79 1.25
CA TYR A 43 6.20 -2.44 2.44
C TYR A 43 5.22 -2.40 3.61
N PHE A 44 5.40 -3.29 4.59
CA PHE A 44 4.62 -3.25 5.82
C PHE A 44 5.19 -2.23 6.79
N ASP A 45 4.29 -1.45 7.40
CA ASP A 45 4.63 -0.35 8.28
C ASP A 45 3.68 -0.31 9.48
N GLY A 46 4.25 -0.35 10.69
CA GLY A 46 3.54 -0.17 11.95
C GLY A 46 3.41 1.30 12.35
N ASP A 47 4.27 2.18 11.81
CA ASP A 47 4.30 3.60 12.14
C ASP A 47 3.41 4.40 11.19
N ILE A 48 2.13 4.47 11.54
CA ILE A 48 1.12 5.19 10.77
C ILE A 48 1.02 6.64 11.28
N ASN A 49 1.40 7.58 10.42
CA ASN A 49 1.37 9.00 10.75
C ASN A 49 -0.07 9.55 10.77
N GLY A 50 -0.25 10.68 11.45
CA GLY A 50 -1.56 11.33 11.57
C GLY A 50 -2.09 11.92 10.26
N ASP A 51 -1.20 12.24 9.33
CA ASP A 51 -1.50 12.81 8.02
C ASP A 51 -1.53 11.77 6.90
N ASP A 52 -1.20 10.51 7.20
CA ASP A 52 -1.33 9.41 6.24
C ASP A 52 -2.80 9.25 5.82
N ILE A 53 -2.99 9.04 4.52
CA ILE A 53 -4.29 8.71 3.96
C ILE A 53 -4.47 7.21 4.09
N LYS A 54 -5.49 6.83 4.88
CA LYS A 54 -5.79 5.46 5.28
C LYS A 54 -6.92 4.91 4.43
N HIS A 55 -6.73 3.70 3.93
CA HIS A 55 -7.71 2.93 3.19
C HIS A 55 -7.89 1.60 3.91
N ASP A 56 -9.13 1.25 4.26
CA ASP A 56 -9.45 -0.07 4.79
C ASP A 56 -10.13 -0.86 3.67
N VAL A 57 -9.53 -1.98 3.28
CA VAL A 57 -10.03 -2.85 2.21
C VAL A 57 -10.07 -4.27 2.74
N ASP A 58 -11.28 -4.77 2.96
CA ASP A 58 -11.55 -6.08 3.52
C ASP A 58 -10.78 -6.38 4.83
N GLY A 59 -10.51 -5.38 5.68
CA GLY A 59 -9.73 -5.56 6.91
C GLY A 59 -8.22 -5.54 6.72
N VAL A 60 -7.74 -5.21 5.52
CA VAL A 60 -6.35 -4.78 5.28
C VAL A 60 -6.29 -3.27 5.38
N ARG A 61 -5.36 -2.77 6.18
CA ARG A 61 -5.04 -1.35 6.22
C ARG A 61 -3.99 -1.04 5.16
N VAL A 62 -4.32 -0.13 4.25
CA VAL A 62 -3.38 0.43 3.27
C VAL A 62 -3.19 1.91 3.57
N VAL A 63 -1.94 2.36 3.61
CA VAL A 63 -1.59 3.75 3.93
C VAL A 63 -0.75 4.39 2.84
N THR A 64 -0.97 5.68 2.61
CA THR A 64 -0.19 6.47 1.65
C THR A 64 0.12 7.82 2.26
N ASP A 65 1.35 8.32 2.09
CA ASP A 65 1.66 9.68 2.51
C ASP A 65 0.97 10.70 1.57
N PRO A 66 0.72 11.94 2.02
CA PRO A 66 0.02 12.95 1.22
C PRO A 66 0.66 13.28 -0.13
N GLY A 67 1.99 13.11 -0.27
CA GLY A 67 2.70 13.32 -1.53
C GLY A 67 2.40 12.21 -2.53
N SER A 68 2.58 10.96 -2.09
CA SER A 68 2.30 9.77 -2.88
C SER A 68 0.82 9.68 -3.29
N ALA A 69 -0.11 10.01 -2.38
CA ALA A 69 -1.53 9.90 -2.64
C ALA A 69 -2.03 10.76 -3.82
N LYS A 70 -1.39 11.91 -4.06
CA LYS A 70 -1.70 12.77 -5.22
C LYS A 70 -1.33 12.08 -6.53
N LEU A 71 -0.21 11.37 -6.54
CA LEU A 71 0.31 10.65 -7.71
C LEU A 71 -0.43 9.33 -7.94
N LEU A 72 -0.97 8.73 -6.88
CA LEU A 72 -1.72 7.47 -6.91
C LEU A 72 -3.24 7.66 -7.10
N ASN A 73 -3.71 8.88 -7.39
CA ASN A 73 -5.14 9.11 -7.52
C ASN A 73 -5.73 8.39 -8.75
N GLY A 74 -6.65 7.45 -8.52
CA GLY A 74 -7.24 6.61 -9.56
C GLY A 74 -6.42 5.36 -9.90
N ALA A 75 -5.31 5.11 -9.19
CA ALA A 75 -4.55 3.89 -9.34
C ALA A 75 -5.29 2.68 -8.76
N VAL A 76 -5.02 1.50 -9.33
CA VAL A 76 -5.52 0.21 -8.85
C VAL A 76 -4.31 -0.65 -8.48
N LEU A 77 -4.23 -1.05 -7.22
CA LEU A 77 -3.28 -2.04 -6.72
C LEU A 77 -3.85 -3.44 -6.95
N ASP A 78 -3.13 -4.25 -7.73
CA ASP A 78 -3.48 -5.63 -8.03
C ASP A 78 -2.31 -6.56 -7.73
N TYR A 79 -2.61 -7.82 -7.39
CA TYR A 79 -1.62 -8.87 -7.21
C TYR A 79 -1.81 -9.94 -8.27
N LYS A 80 -0.72 -10.26 -8.96
CA LYS A 80 -0.64 -11.36 -9.91
C LYS A 80 0.50 -12.28 -9.50
N ASP A 81 0.18 -13.56 -9.39
CA ASP A 81 1.17 -14.62 -9.26
C ASP A 81 1.44 -15.19 -10.67
N GLY A 82 2.71 -15.51 -10.95
CA GLY A 82 3.20 -15.89 -12.27
C GLY A 82 2.81 -17.30 -12.69
#